data_AF-V5GSF4-F1
#
_entry.id   AF-V5GSF4-F1
#
_cell.length_a   1.000
_cell.length_b   1.000
_cell.length_c   1.000
_cell.angle_alpha   90.00
_cell.angle_beta   90.00
_cell.angle_gamma   90.00
#
_symmetry.space_group_name_H-M   'P 1'
#
loop_
_entity.id
_entity.type
_entity.pdbx_description
1 polymer ?
#
loop_
_entity_poly.entity_id
_entity_poly.type
_entity_poly.pdbx_seq_one_letter_code
_entity_poly.pdbx_strand_id
1 'polypeptide(L)'
;LPVPFVIYADFESLLKSIHHNEPCDNKSFTVQIREHEPYSFAFYVKCNFDDRCSKFETYRGPNAAEVFIEKLNEVALDLYNNYLKHVKEMAPLSDQEETEYANASCCHICDKIFHVYDTKVHDHCQLLGKYRGAAHSNCNLNYKILKFIPGFFHNLNYDTSLFIKKLAAKKESLSVIAQTKERYISFSKSVLVEKSADPKKPDTYLKLKFVDSFRFLPKSLDKLSQTLESHQCVEIRRHFQDEQEFNLIRRKGVFPDSYVDSFEKLAEYSLPSKEKCYNDLTHESLFDEDYEQATNIWNIFKCSTLGEYADL
;
A
#
# COMPACT_ATOMS: atom_id res chain seq x y z
N LEU A 1 5.13 17.89 -6.36
CA LEU A 1 5.10 16.83 -7.39
C LEU A 1 4.24 15.69 -6.90
N PRO A 2 3.26 15.23 -7.69
CA PRO A 2 2.55 13.99 -7.39
C PRO A 2 3.57 12.85 -7.32
N VAL A 3 3.32 11.92 -6.40
CA VAL A 3 4.16 10.73 -6.25
C VAL A 3 3.89 9.81 -7.44
N PRO A 4 4.91 9.35 -8.18
CA PRO A 4 4.67 8.57 -9.39
C PRO A 4 4.11 7.18 -9.12
N PHE A 5 4.52 6.58 -8.00
CA PHE A 5 4.09 5.27 -7.56
C PHE A 5 3.71 5.32 -6.08
N VAL A 6 2.66 4.58 -5.72
CA VAL A 6 2.19 4.40 -4.36
C VAL A 6 1.87 2.92 -4.16
N ILE A 7 2.19 2.37 -3.00
CA ILE A 7 1.84 1.00 -2.63
C ILE A 7 0.73 1.07 -1.59
N TYR A 8 -0.32 0.27 -1.75
CA TYR A 8 -1.34 0.01 -0.72
C TYR A 8 -1.21 -1.46 -0.34
N ALA A 9 -1.20 -1.81 0.93
CA ALA A 9 -1.00 -3.19 1.36
C ALA A 9 -1.81 -3.52 2.61
N ASP A 10 -2.13 -4.81 2.74
CA ASP A 10 -2.85 -5.38 3.88
C ASP A 10 -2.41 -6.84 4.12
N PHE A 11 -2.66 -7.36 5.33
CA PHE A 11 -2.31 -8.73 5.73
C PHE A 11 -3.48 -9.42 6.42
N GLU A 12 -3.61 -10.73 6.17
CA GLU A 12 -4.44 -11.60 7.01
C GLU A 12 -3.57 -12.48 7.90
N SER A 13 -4.09 -12.78 9.09
CA SER A 13 -3.36 -13.49 10.15
C SER A 13 -4.16 -14.64 10.73
N LEU A 14 -3.48 -15.75 10.99
CA LEU A 14 -4.01 -16.83 11.81
C LEU A 14 -4.02 -16.37 13.26
N LEU A 15 -5.13 -16.60 13.93
CA LEU A 15 -5.31 -16.21 15.32
C LEU A 15 -5.14 -17.40 16.26
N LYS A 16 -3.89 -17.74 16.55
CA LYS A 16 -3.55 -18.87 17.43
C LYS A 16 -3.82 -18.53 18.89
N SER A 17 -4.58 -19.38 19.59
CA SER A 17 -4.81 -19.19 21.02
C SER A 17 -3.51 -19.38 21.82
N ILE A 18 -3.22 -18.44 22.72
CA ILE A 18 -2.12 -18.57 23.67
C ILE A 18 -2.69 -19.18 24.95
N HIS A 19 -2.38 -20.46 25.21
CA HIS A 19 -2.68 -21.07 26.50
C HIS A 19 -1.65 -20.60 27.53
N HIS A 20 -1.99 -19.59 28.32
CA HIS A 20 -1.21 -19.25 29.52
C HIS A 20 -1.36 -20.40 30.53
N ASN A 21 -0.35 -21.25 30.64
CA ASN A 21 -0.36 -22.30 31.65
C ASN A 21 -0.01 -21.79 33.06
N GLU A 22 0.44 -20.54 33.24
CA GLU A 22 0.67 -19.95 34.58
C GLU A 22 0.43 -18.41 34.56
N PRO A 23 -0.08 -17.81 35.64
CA PRO A 23 -0.23 -16.36 35.74
C PRO A 23 1.16 -15.70 35.75
N CYS A 24 1.42 -14.85 34.77
CA CYS A 24 2.67 -14.12 34.66
C CYS A 24 2.85 -13.19 35.87
N ASP A 25 3.94 -13.38 36.62
CA ASP A 25 4.34 -12.58 37.78
C ASP A 25 4.16 -11.06 37.56
N ASN A 26 3.24 -10.46 38.33
CA ASN A 26 3.18 -9.09 38.87
C ASN A 26 3.72 -7.88 38.07
N LYS A 27 3.88 -7.93 36.74
CA LYS A 27 4.48 -6.81 35.97
C LYS A 27 3.77 -6.43 34.66
N SER A 28 2.74 -7.13 34.23
CA SER A 28 1.95 -6.75 33.05
C SER A 28 0.45 -6.75 33.36
N PHE A 29 -0.21 -5.61 33.17
CA PHE A 29 -1.68 -5.49 33.22
C PHE A 29 -2.34 -5.93 31.90
N THR A 30 -1.56 -6.37 30.91
CA THR A 30 -2.06 -6.82 29.60
C THR A 30 -1.77 -8.31 29.43
N VAL A 31 -2.83 -9.11 29.24
CA VAL A 31 -2.74 -10.53 28.93
C VAL A 31 -2.85 -10.69 27.42
N GLN A 32 -1.82 -11.25 26.78
CA GLN A 32 -1.87 -11.55 25.35
C GLN A 32 -2.70 -12.81 25.13
N ILE A 33 -3.86 -12.72 24.50
CA ILE A 33 -4.82 -13.84 24.39
C ILE A 33 -4.57 -14.66 23.11
N ARG A 34 -4.12 -13.99 22.04
CA ARG A 34 -3.89 -14.58 20.72
C ARG A 34 -2.52 -14.18 20.17
N GLU A 35 -1.88 -15.11 19.47
CA GLU A 35 -0.72 -14.88 18.62
C GLU A 35 -1.19 -14.73 17.18
N HIS A 36 -0.76 -13.65 16.53
CA HIS A 36 -1.14 -13.33 15.15
C HIS A 36 0.01 -13.75 14.23
N GLU A 37 -0.23 -14.76 13.40
CA GLU A 37 0.75 -15.25 12.43
C GLU A 37 0.28 -14.90 11.01
N PRO A 38 1.01 -14.04 10.27
CA PRO A 38 0.59 -13.65 8.93
C PRO A 38 0.59 -14.87 7.99
N TYR A 39 -0.55 -15.13 7.35
CA TYR A 39 -0.67 -16.21 6.36
C TYR A 39 -0.95 -15.70 4.96
N SER A 40 -1.40 -14.46 4.80
CA SER A 40 -1.55 -13.85 3.48
C SER A 40 -1.21 -12.37 3.50
N PHE A 41 -0.95 -11.83 2.31
CA PHE A 41 -0.94 -10.40 2.08
C PHE A 41 -1.53 -10.09 0.71
N ALA A 42 -2.02 -8.87 0.57
CA ALA A 42 -2.27 -8.25 -0.71
C ALA A 42 -1.54 -6.91 -0.77
N PHE A 43 -0.99 -6.56 -1.92
CA PHE A 43 -0.60 -5.19 -2.18
C PHE A 43 -0.92 -4.75 -3.61
N TYR A 44 -1.23 -3.47 -3.73
CA TYR A 44 -1.52 -2.79 -4.98
C TYR A 44 -0.52 -1.65 -5.20
N VAL A 45 0.28 -1.76 -6.25
CA VAL A 45 1.15 -0.71 -6.75
C VAL A 45 0.34 0.16 -7.70
N LYS A 46 0.01 1.38 -7.30
CA LYS A 46 -0.66 2.37 -8.13
C LYS A 46 0.36 3.24 -8.86
N CYS A 47 0.29 3.29 -10.18
CA CYS A 47 0.98 4.28 -11.00
C CYS A 47 0.08 5.50 -11.24
N ASN A 48 0.60 6.71 -11.02
CA ASN A 48 -0.19 7.94 -11.17
C ASN A 48 -0.17 8.54 -12.59
N PHE A 49 0.58 7.97 -13.51
CA PHE A 49 0.77 8.53 -14.86
C PHE A 49 0.41 7.57 -15.99
N ASP A 50 0.39 6.26 -15.73
CA ASP A 50 -0.05 5.23 -16.67
C ASP A 50 -0.59 4.03 -15.88
N ASP A 51 -1.90 3.84 -15.92
CA ASP A 51 -2.57 2.77 -15.17
C ASP A 51 -2.14 1.36 -15.58
N ARG A 52 -1.59 1.19 -16.78
CA ARG A 52 -1.06 -0.10 -17.25
C ARG A 52 0.20 -0.52 -16.48
N CYS A 53 0.84 0.43 -15.81
CA CYS A 53 1.99 0.20 -14.92
C CYS A 53 1.55 -0.11 -13.49
N SER A 54 0.25 -0.03 -13.17
CA SER A 54 -0.27 -0.45 -11.87
C SER A 54 -0.34 -1.97 -11.79
N LYS A 55 -0.10 -2.53 -10.60
CA LYS A 55 -0.01 -3.98 -10.40
C LYS A 55 -0.61 -4.40 -9.07
N PHE A 56 -1.45 -5.41 -9.10
CA PHE A 56 -1.96 -6.10 -7.91
C PHE A 56 -1.18 -7.40 -7.70
N GLU A 57 -0.81 -7.68 -6.46
CA GLU A 57 -0.09 -8.88 -6.05
C GLU A 57 -0.72 -9.42 -4.77
N THR A 58 -0.92 -10.73 -4.70
CA THR A 58 -1.44 -11.43 -3.52
C THR A 58 -0.63 -12.70 -3.29
N TYR A 59 -0.56 -13.14 -2.04
CA TYR A 59 0.09 -14.38 -1.67
C TYR A 59 -0.57 -14.96 -0.43
N ARG A 60 -0.77 -16.28 -0.44
CA ARG A 60 -1.21 -17.06 0.72
C ARG A 60 -0.23 -18.20 0.99
N GLY A 61 0.32 -18.25 2.21
CA GLY A 61 1.24 -19.28 2.67
C GLY A 61 1.92 -18.97 4.00
N PRO A 62 2.60 -19.95 4.62
CA PRO A 62 3.18 -19.83 5.97
C PRO A 62 4.34 -18.84 6.08
N ASN A 63 4.92 -18.44 4.95
CA ASN A 63 6.03 -17.48 4.83
C ASN A 63 5.57 -16.15 4.22
N ALA A 64 4.32 -15.74 4.46
CA ALA A 64 3.73 -14.53 3.89
C ALA A 64 4.59 -13.28 4.16
N ALA A 65 5.11 -13.13 5.39
CA ALA A 65 5.97 -12.00 5.73
C ALA A 65 7.29 -11.98 4.93
N GLU A 66 7.94 -13.13 4.73
CA GLU A 66 9.15 -13.24 3.92
C GLU A 66 8.88 -12.93 2.45
N VAL A 67 7.85 -13.56 1.87
CA VAL A 67 7.47 -13.37 0.47
C VAL A 67 7.07 -11.92 0.22
N PHE A 68 6.38 -11.27 1.16
CA PHE A 68 6.05 -9.85 1.08
C PHE A 68 7.31 -8.99 0.93
N ILE A 69 8.33 -9.24 1.75
CA ILE A 69 9.59 -8.48 1.75
C ILE A 69 10.38 -8.70 0.45
N GLU A 70 10.35 -9.91 -0.09
CA GLU A 70 10.96 -10.25 -1.37
C GLU A 70 10.24 -9.56 -2.53
N LYS A 71 8.90 -9.65 -2.57
CA LYS A 71 8.07 -8.96 -3.57
C LYS A 71 8.23 -7.45 -3.54
N LEU A 72 8.33 -6.84 -2.35
CA LEU A 72 8.64 -5.41 -2.24
C LEU A 72 10.02 -5.05 -2.82
N ASN A 73 11.02 -5.92 -2.70
CA ASN A 73 12.33 -5.70 -3.31
C ASN A 73 12.26 -5.83 -4.83
N GLU A 74 11.55 -6.83 -5.34
CA GLU A 74 11.29 -7.01 -6.78
C GLU A 74 10.60 -5.77 -7.36
N VAL A 75 9.54 -5.29 -6.72
CA VAL A 75 8.83 -4.06 -7.11
C VAL A 75 9.77 -2.86 -7.09
N ALA A 76 10.57 -2.68 -6.04
CA ALA A 76 11.51 -1.56 -5.97
C ALA A 76 12.55 -1.59 -7.11
N LEU A 77 13.08 -2.77 -7.45
CA LEU A 77 14.01 -2.96 -8.56
C LEU A 77 13.35 -2.71 -9.91
N ASP A 78 12.15 -3.25 -10.13
CA ASP A 78 11.37 -3.07 -11.35
C ASP A 78 11.05 -1.59 -11.59
N LEU A 79 10.51 -0.92 -10.56
CA LEU A 79 10.17 0.48 -10.64
C LEU A 79 11.40 1.37 -10.89
N TYR A 80 12.53 1.05 -10.26
CA TYR A 80 13.77 1.77 -10.50
C TYR A 80 14.23 1.62 -11.95
N ASN A 81 14.40 0.39 -12.41
CA ASN A 81 14.98 0.10 -13.73
C ASN A 81 14.11 0.60 -14.88
N ASN A 82 12.78 0.48 -14.76
CA ASN A 82 11.88 0.82 -15.85
C ASN A 82 11.49 2.31 -15.88
N TYR A 83 11.49 2.99 -14.72
CA TYR A 83 10.91 4.35 -14.62
C TYR A 83 11.79 5.39 -13.94
N LEU A 84 12.61 5.03 -12.95
CA LEU A 84 13.30 6.02 -12.10
C LEU A 84 14.80 6.17 -12.42
N LYS A 85 15.41 5.20 -13.09
CA LYS A 85 16.85 5.17 -13.40
C LYS A 85 17.26 6.24 -14.40
N HIS A 86 16.43 6.48 -15.42
CA HIS A 86 16.72 7.43 -16.48
C HIS A 86 15.68 8.54 -16.49
N VAL A 87 16.15 9.79 -16.44
CA VAL A 87 15.30 10.95 -16.69
C VAL A 87 14.97 10.97 -18.18
N LYS A 88 13.69 10.93 -18.52
CA LYS A 88 13.28 11.09 -19.92
C LYS A 88 13.53 12.52 -20.36
N GLU A 89 14.20 12.66 -21.51
CA GLU A 89 14.36 13.95 -22.16
C GLU A 89 13.00 14.55 -22.52
N MET A 90 12.96 15.87 -22.58
CA MET A 90 11.75 16.59 -22.95
C MET A 90 11.40 16.28 -24.40
N ALA A 91 10.16 15.87 -24.64
CA ALA A 91 9.64 15.74 -25.99
C ALA A 91 9.60 17.13 -26.67
N PRO A 92 9.69 17.19 -28.02
CA PRO A 92 9.45 18.44 -28.73
C PRO A 92 8.11 19.06 -28.31
N LEU A 93 8.09 20.38 -28.10
CA LEU A 93 6.86 21.09 -27.80
C LEU A 93 5.96 21.09 -29.03
N SER A 94 4.66 21.03 -28.79
CA SER A 94 3.65 21.37 -29.80
C SER A 94 3.55 22.89 -29.99
N ASP A 95 3.01 23.33 -31.12
CA ASP A 95 2.81 24.76 -31.42
C ASP A 95 2.00 25.48 -30.32
N GLN A 96 1.04 24.76 -29.71
CA GLN A 96 0.26 25.27 -28.58
C GLN A 96 1.14 25.45 -27.34
N GLU A 97 1.95 24.45 -26.97
CA GLU A 97 2.85 24.53 -25.81
C GLU A 97 3.94 25.60 -26.00
N GLU A 98 4.44 25.80 -27.22
CA GLU A 98 5.37 26.89 -27.53
C GLU A 98 4.70 28.25 -27.32
N THR A 99 3.46 28.40 -27.77
CA THR A 99 2.67 29.61 -27.57
C THR A 99 2.40 29.87 -26.08
N GLU A 100 2.03 28.83 -25.33
CA GLU A 100 1.84 28.90 -23.89
C GLU A 100 3.13 29.29 -23.16
N TYR A 101 4.27 28.68 -23.51
CA TYR A 101 5.57 29.04 -22.95
C TYR A 101 5.94 30.49 -23.25
N ALA A 102 5.76 30.93 -24.49
CA ALA A 102 6.10 32.29 -24.93
C ALA A 102 5.28 33.33 -24.14
N ASN A 103 3.98 33.10 -23.99
CA ASN A 103 3.04 34.01 -23.33
C ASN A 103 3.04 33.90 -21.81
N ALA A 104 3.66 32.88 -21.22
CA ALA A 104 3.71 32.70 -19.77
C ALA A 104 4.41 33.88 -19.08
N SER A 105 3.63 34.61 -18.27
CA SER A 105 4.10 35.71 -17.42
C SER A 105 4.50 35.26 -16.02
N CYS A 106 4.06 34.07 -15.58
CA CYS A 106 4.31 33.51 -14.27
C CYS A 106 4.90 32.11 -14.36
N CYS A 107 5.72 31.75 -13.37
CA CYS A 107 6.26 30.41 -13.18
C CYS A 107 5.18 29.48 -12.63
N HIS A 108 4.91 28.36 -13.31
CA HIS A 108 3.87 27.39 -12.89
C HIS A 108 4.16 26.69 -11.55
N ILE A 109 5.43 26.68 -11.11
CA ILE A 109 5.86 25.95 -9.91
C ILE A 109 5.64 26.78 -8.64
N CYS A 110 5.84 28.09 -8.72
CA CYS A 110 5.80 28.98 -7.56
C CYS A 110 4.80 30.12 -7.69
N ASP A 111 4.08 30.18 -8.81
CA ASP A 111 3.06 31.17 -9.17
C ASP A 111 3.55 32.64 -9.17
N LYS A 112 4.87 32.87 -9.16
CA LYS A 112 5.48 34.21 -9.22
C LYS A 112 5.75 34.65 -10.65
N ILE A 113 5.64 35.97 -10.88
CA ILE A 113 5.91 36.63 -12.16
C ILE A 113 7.40 36.47 -12.54
N PHE A 114 7.69 36.30 -13.83
CA PHE A 114 9.05 36.36 -14.35
C PHE A 114 9.57 37.80 -14.38
N HIS A 115 10.68 38.07 -13.70
CA HIS A 115 11.37 39.35 -13.78
C HIS A 115 12.44 39.34 -14.89
N VAL A 116 12.92 40.53 -15.27
CA VAL A 116 13.88 40.72 -16.38
C VAL A 116 15.17 39.92 -16.20
N TYR A 117 15.60 39.68 -14.95
CA TYR A 117 16.82 38.94 -14.64
C TYR A 117 16.60 37.43 -14.48
N ASP A 118 15.34 36.97 -14.54
CA ASP A 118 15.04 35.56 -14.37
C ASP A 118 15.31 34.78 -15.66
N THR A 119 15.94 33.62 -15.52
CA THR A 119 16.04 32.65 -16.62
C THR A 119 14.77 31.80 -16.68
N LYS A 120 13.91 32.08 -17.66
CA LYS A 120 12.73 31.27 -17.97
C LYS A 120 13.16 29.97 -18.68
N VAL A 121 12.72 28.82 -18.18
CA VAL A 121 13.06 27.50 -18.73
C VAL A 121 11.82 26.64 -18.92
N HIS A 122 11.93 25.60 -19.75
CA HIS A 122 10.88 24.60 -19.95
C HIS A 122 10.97 23.52 -18.87
N ASP A 123 10.00 23.47 -17.96
CA ASP A 123 9.86 22.34 -17.04
C ASP A 123 9.12 21.19 -17.74
N HIS A 124 9.53 19.96 -17.44
CA HIS A 124 8.94 18.76 -18.02
C HIS A 124 8.87 17.63 -17.00
N CYS A 125 7.98 16.68 -17.27
CA CYS A 125 7.85 15.46 -16.50
C CYS A 125 9.02 14.53 -16.76
N GLN A 126 9.93 14.38 -15.79
CA GLN A 126 11.09 13.49 -15.88
C GLN A 126 10.75 12.01 -16.16
N LEU A 127 9.48 11.59 -15.99
CA LEU A 127 9.01 10.22 -16.26
C LEU A 127 8.39 10.05 -17.65
N LEU A 128 7.80 11.10 -18.20
CA LEU A 128 7.03 11.06 -19.45
C LEU A 128 7.67 11.89 -20.58
N GLY A 129 8.61 12.77 -20.27
CA GLY A 129 9.15 13.76 -21.21
C GLY A 129 8.18 14.90 -21.54
N LYS A 130 6.94 14.87 -21.05
CA LYS A 130 5.91 15.86 -21.38
C LYS A 130 6.19 17.22 -20.74
N TYR A 131 6.05 18.29 -21.52
CA TYR A 131 6.11 19.66 -21.03
C TYR A 131 5.03 19.91 -19.96
N ARG A 132 5.36 20.75 -18.98
CA ARG A 132 4.45 21.11 -17.87
C ARG A 132 4.14 22.59 -17.81
N GLY A 133 5.07 23.43 -18.26
CA GLY A 133 4.92 24.87 -18.21
C GLY A 133 6.26 25.60 -18.14
N ALA A 134 6.17 26.93 -18.23
CA ALA A 134 7.30 27.81 -18.01
C ALA A 134 7.64 27.86 -16.52
N ALA A 135 8.92 27.74 -16.20
CA ALA A 135 9.41 27.80 -14.83
C ALA A 135 10.66 28.67 -14.71
N HIS A 136 10.92 29.19 -13.51
CA HIS A 136 12.24 29.74 -13.20
C HIS A 136 13.28 28.62 -13.25
N SER A 137 14.49 28.90 -13.75
CA SER A 137 15.59 27.93 -13.76
C SER A 137 15.83 27.30 -12.39
N ASN A 138 15.85 28.10 -11.32
CA ASN A 138 16.02 27.59 -9.96
C ASN A 138 14.80 26.77 -9.47
N CYS A 139 13.57 27.14 -9.84
CA CYS A 139 12.40 26.35 -9.51
C CYS A 139 12.46 24.97 -10.19
N ASN A 140 12.75 24.95 -11.50
CA ASN A 140 12.90 23.72 -12.29
C ASN A 140 13.98 22.79 -11.70
N LEU A 141 15.16 23.34 -11.39
CA LEU A 141 16.26 22.57 -10.79
C LEU A 141 15.89 21.93 -9.45
N ASN A 142 15.03 22.58 -8.66
CA ASN A 142 14.60 22.08 -7.36
C ASN A 142 13.33 21.20 -7.43
N TYR A 143 12.60 21.22 -8.55
CA TYR A 143 11.36 20.47 -8.75
C TYR A 143 11.65 19.02 -9.14
N LYS A 144 12.15 18.25 -8.16
CA LYS A 144 12.58 16.86 -8.34
C LYS A 144 11.54 15.86 -7.87
N ILE A 145 11.46 14.73 -8.57
CA ILE A 145 10.67 13.58 -8.13
C ILE A 145 11.14 13.13 -6.74
N LEU A 146 10.19 12.74 -5.90
CA LEU A 146 10.48 12.20 -4.58
C LEU A 146 11.36 10.96 -4.70
N LYS A 147 12.40 10.88 -3.87
CA LYS A 147 13.34 9.76 -3.84
C LYS A 147 12.82 8.54 -3.07
N PHE A 148 11.52 8.48 -2.82
CA PHE A 148 10.90 7.39 -2.08
C PHE A 148 9.52 7.04 -2.63
N ILE A 149 9.12 5.79 -2.43
CA ILE A 149 7.79 5.27 -2.74
C ILE A 149 7.03 5.07 -1.43
N PRO A 150 5.90 5.74 -1.21
CA PRO A 150 5.07 5.54 -0.03
C PRO A 150 4.34 4.20 -0.12
N GLY A 151 4.34 3.45 0.98
CA GLY A 151 3.50 2.28 1.22
C GLY A 151 2.48 2.58 2.31
N PHE A 152 1.20 2.47 2.01
CA PHE A 152 0.11 2.73 2.93
C PHE A 152 -0.47 1.42 3.45
N PHE A 153 -0.63 1.38 4.76
CA PHE A 153 -1.43 0.39 5.47
C PHE A 153 -2.53 1.13 6.24
N HIS A 154 -3.67 0.52 6.46
CA HIS A 154 -4.75 1.12 7.23
C HIS A 154 -4.82 0.50 8.61
N ASN A 155 -4.17 1.16 9.59
CA ASN A 155 -3.76 0.60 10.89
C ASN A 155 -2.39 -0.07 10.88
N LEU A 156 -1.40 0.60 10.28
CA LEU A 156 -0.01 0.12 10.12
C LEU A 156 0.59 -0.44 11.43
N ASN A 157 0.24 0.08 12.60
CA ASN A 157 0.81 -0.40 13.87
C ASN A 157 0.55 -1.89 14.09
N TYR A 158 -0.62 -2.39 13.69
CA TYR A 158 -0.95 -3.81 13.75
C TYR A 158 -0.12 -4.60 12.72
N ASP A 159 -0.21 -4.23 11.45
CA ASP A 159 0.44 -4.97 10.34
C ASP A 159 1.95 -5.00 10.47
N THR A 160 2.54 -3.92 10.97
CA THR A 160 3.99 -3.84 11.16
C THR A 160 4.49 -4.97 12.06
N SER A 161 3.74 -5.34 13.10
CA SER A 161 4.14 -6.41 14.01
C SER A 161 4.33 -7.76 13.30
N LEU A 162 3.61 -7.97 12.18
CA LEU A 162 3.61 -9.21 11.40
C LEU A 162 4.90 -9.41 10.60
N PHE A 163 5.48 -8.33 10.06
CA PHE A 163 6.64 -8.44 9.16
C PHE A 163 7.90 -7.67 9.61
N ILE A 164 7.83 -6.78 10.60
CA ILE A 164 8.97 -5.93 11.00
C ILE A 164 10.20 -6.72 11.43
N LYS A 165 10.02 -7.85 12.12
CA LYS A 165 11.13 -8.73 12.53
C LYS A 165 11.86 -9.29 11.31
N LYS A 166 11.11 -9.75 10.30
CA LYS A 166 11.66 -10.26 9.03
C LYS A 166 12.30 -9.13 8.21
N LEU A 167 11.71 -7.93 8.26
CA LEU A 167 12.23 -6.73 7.61
C LEU A 167 13.59 -6.33 8.18
N ALA A 168 13.72 -6.37 9.51
CA ALA A 168 14.92 -5.97 10.24
C ALA A 168 16.03 -7.04 10.22
N ALA A 169 15.70 -8.30 9.93
CA ALA A 169 16.69 -9.38 9.85
C ALA A 169 17.80 -9.10 8.82
N LYS A 170 17.49 -8.36 7.75
CA LYS A 170 18.45 -7.84 6.77
C LYS A 170 18.98 -6.48 7.25
N LYS A 171 20.04 -6.50 8.07
CA LYS A 171 20.60 -5.37 8.87
C LYS A 171 20.85 -4.03 8.17
N GLU A 172 20.82 -3.95 6.84
CA GLU A 172 21.48 -2.85 6.11
C GLU A 172 20.55 -1.72 5.62
N SER A 173 19.25 -1.72 5.94
CA SER A 173 18.31 -0.86 5.18
C SER A 173 17.17 -0.18 5.93
N LEU A 174 17.02 -0.36 7.25
CA LEU A 174 15.82 0.12 7.96
C LEU A 174 16.05 1.47 8.68
N SER A 175 15.21 2.46 8.37
CA SER A 175 15.12 3.74 9.08
C SER A 175 13.75 3.85 9.74
N VAL A 176 13.71 4.08 11.06
CA VAL A 176 12.46 4.04 11.83
C VAL A 176 12.23 5.38 12.53
N ILE A 177 11.01 5.90 12.42
CA ILE A 177 10.49 7.00 13.25
C ILE A 177 9.49 6.38 14.22
N ALA A 178 9.96 6.08 15.43
CA ALA A 178 9.15 5.46 16.48
C ALA A 178 8.49 6.52 17.37
N GLN A 179 7.27 6.25 17.83
CA GLN A 179 6.62 7.00 18.91
C GLN A 179 6.88 6.32 20.26
N THR A 180 6.80 5.00 20.30
CA THR A 180 7.20 4.15 21.44
C THR A 180 7.97 2.94 20.92
N LYS A 181 8.45 2.04 21.80
CA LYS A 181 9.11 0.79 21.38
C LYS A 181 8.21 -0.13 20.54
N GLU A 182 6.90 0.04 20.66
CA GLU A 182 5.87 -0.79 20.01
C GLU A 182 5.04 -0.04 18.97
N ARG A 183 5.12 1.30 18.94
CA ARG A 183 4.35 2.14 18.03
C ARG A 183 5.27 2.92 17.10
N TYR A 184 5.09 2.72 15.79
CA TYR A 184 5.88 3.38 14.76
C TYR A 184 5.02 4.43 14.03
N ILE A 185 5.57 5.63 13.84
CA ILE A 185 4.93 6.70 13.05
C ILE A 185 5.10 6.43 11.57
N SER A 186 6.34 6.11 11.19
CA SER A 186 6.69 5.66 9.86
C SER A 186 8.01 4.92 9.96
N PHE A 187 8.24 3.98 9.06
CA PHE A 187 9.57 3.43 8.87
C PHE A 187 9.84 3.35 7.38
N SER A 188 11.09 3.09 7.02
CA SER A 188 11.51 3.05 5.65
C SER A 188 12.54 1.98 5.41
N LYS A 189 12.38 1.27 4.31
CA LYS A 189 13.33 0.27 3.82
C LYS A 189 14.08 0.85 2.63
N SER A 190 15.40 0.86 2.70
CA SER A 190 16.29 1.22 1.59
C SER A 190 16.67 -0.02 0.78
N VAL A 191 16.10 -0.17 -0.41
CA VAL A 191 16.44 -1.28 -1.31
C VAL A 191 17.62 -0.86 -2.18
N LEU A 192 18.71 -1.63 -2.17
CA LEU A 192 19.82 -1.43 -3.11
C LEU A 192 19.31 -1.72 -4.52
N VAL A 193 19.34 -0.70 -5.39
CA VAL A 193 18.82 -0.81 -6.77
C VAL A 193 19.92 -0.75 -7.83
N GLU A 194 21.07 -0.17 -7.50
CA GLU A 194 22.23 -0.12 -8.40
C GLU A 194 23.52 0.02 -7.62
N LYS A 195 24.49 -0.85 -7.91
CA LYS A 195 25.85 -0.73 -7.37
C LYS A 195 26.65 0.26 -8.19
N SER A 196 27.41 1.11 -7.52
CA SER A 196 28.32 2.02 -8.20
C SER A 196 29.50 1.25 -8.81
N ALA A 197 29.78 1.51 -10.09
CA ALA A 197 30.99 1.01 -10.74
C ALA A 197 32.26 1.74 -10.27
N ASP A 198 32.11 2.95 -9.71
CA ASP A 198 33.21 3.74 -9.14
C ASP A 198 33.21 3.58 -7.61
N PRO A 199 34.28 3.03 -7.00
CA PRO A 199 34.39 2.88 -5.54
C PRO A 199 34.27 4.20 -4.76
N LYS A 200 34.45 5.35 -5.41
CA LYS A 200 34.34 6.68 -4.79
C LYS A 200 32.91 7.23 -4.78
N LYS A 201 31.98 6.62 -5.52
CA LYS A 201 30.56 7.01 -5.55
C LYS A 201 29.73 6.04 -4.72
N PRO A 202 28.74 6.55 -3.95
CA PRO A 202 27.87 5.68 -3.18
C PRO A 202 26.95 4.87 -4.10
N ASP A 203 26.58 3.68 -3.65
CA ASP A 203 25.53 2.88 -4.27
C ASP A 203 24.17 3.61 -4.26
N THR A 204 23.32 3.30 -5.24
CA THR A 204 21.98 3.88 -5.33
C THR A 204 20.97 3.00 -4.60
N TYR A 205 20.21 3.64 -3.70
CA TYR A 205 19.13 3.00 -2.95
C TYR A 205 17.79 3.67 -3.25
N LEU A 206 16.76 2.86 -3.44
CA LEU A 206 15.37 3.31 -3.49
C LEU A 206 14.73 3.11 -2.13
N LYS A 207 14.12 4.17 -1.60
CA LYS A 207 13.50 4.14 -0.27
C LYS A 207 12.01 3.81 -0.39
N LEU A 208 11.55 2.75 0.26
CA LEU A 208 10.12 2.49 0.49
C LEU A 208 9.77 3.07 1.86
N LYS A 209 8.79 3.95 1.95
CA LYS A 209 8.38 4.62 3.20
C LYS A 209 6.98 4.18 3.59
N PHE A 210 6.85 3.47 4.69
CA PHE A 210 5.56 2.98 5.18
C PHE A 210 4.88 4.02 6.06
N VAL A 211 3.60 4.25 5.80
CA VAL A 211 2.77 5.29 6.44
C VAL A 211 1.43 4.70 6.84
N ASP A 212 0.98 5.05 8.04
CA ASP A 212 -0.32 4.66 8.56
C ASP A 212 -1.43 5.59 8.05
N SER A 213 -2.34 5.04 7.26
CA SER A 213 -3.48 5.79 6.73
C SER A 213 -4.57 6.12 7.73
N PHE A 214 -4.67 5.33 8.81
CA PHE A 214 -5.63 5.58 9.87
C PHE A 214 -5.39 6.92 10.58
N ARG A 215 -4.14 7.41 10.57
CA ARG A 215 -3.76 8.71 11.17
C ARG A 215 -4.37 9.92 10.46
N PHE A 216 -4.69 9.79 9.18
CA PHE A 216 -5.32 10.86 8.40
C PHE A 216 -6.78 10.54 8.02
N LEU A 217 -7.18 9.26 8.07
CA LEU A 217 -8.55 8.79 7.89
C LEU A 217 -8.98 7.95 9.11
N PRO A 218 -9.35 8.58 10.24
CA PRO A 218 -9.58 7.88 11.51
C PRO A 218 -10.98 7.25 11.58
N LYS A 219 -11.30 6.41 10.60
CA LYS A 219 -12.54 5.62 10.51
C LYS A 219 -12.20 4.24 9.95
N SER A 220 -13.01 3.24 10.26
CA SER A 220 -12.84 1.90 9.69
C SER A 220 -12.97 1.92 8.16
N LEU A 221 -12.31 0.98 7.47
CA LEU A 221 -12.45 0.80 6.02
C LEU A 221 -13.92 0.64 5.61
N ASP A 222 -14.74 -0.06 6.41
CA ASP A 222 -16.18 -0.16 6.18
C ASP A 222 -16.85 1.22 6.07
N LYS A 223 -16.67 2.09 7.09
CA LYS A 223 -17.22 3.44 7.08
C LYS A 223 -16.65 4.31 5.95
N LEU A 224 -15.38 4.15 5.61
CA LEU A 224 -14.75 4.90 4.53
C LEU A 224 -15.30 4.48 3.16
N SER A 225 -15.44 3.18 2.93
CA SER A 225 -15.97 2.62 1.69
C SER A 225 -17.40 3.10 1.40
N GLN A 226 -18.22 3.23 2.46
CA GLN A 226 -19.60 3.73 2.36
C GLN A 226 -19.70 5.22 1.97
N THR A 227 -18.62 6.01 2.16
CA THR A 227 -18.60 7.42 1.73
C THR A 227 -18.28 7.60 0.25
N LEU A 228 -17.86 6.54 -0.43
CA LEU A 228 -17.47 6.58 -1.84
C LEU A 228 -18.64 6.21 -2.75
N GLU A 229 -18.86 7.04 -3.77
CA GLU A 229 -19.78 6.73 -4.86
C GLU A 229 -19.19 5.68 -5.82
N SER A 230 -20.05 4.95 -6.53
CA SER A 230 -19.65 3.90 -7.48
C SER A 230 -18.60 4.37 -8.49
N HIS A 231 -18.72 5.61 -8.98
CA HIS A 231 -17.81 6.17 -9.97
C HIS A 231 -16.41 6.49 -9.41
N GLN A 232 -16.26 6.59 -8.08
CA GLN A 232 -14.99 6.88 -7.41
C GLN A 232 -14.18 5.60 -7.15
N CYS A 233 -14.82 4.43 -7.14
CA CYS A 233 -14.17 3.13 -6.93
C CYS A 233 -13.54 2.58 -8.23
N VAL A 234 -12.75 3.41 -8.90
CA VAL A 234 -12.19 3.14 -10.23
C VAL A 234 -11.32 1.88 -10.25
N GLU A 235 -10.48 1.68 -9.24
CA GLU A 235 -9.59 0.51 -9.22
C GLU A 235 -10.36 -0.80 -9.02
N ILE A 236 -11.34 -0.81 -8.11
CA ILE A 236 -12.19 -1.97 -7.89
C ILE A 236 -12.95 -2.31 -9.18
N ARG A 237 -13.53 -1.31 -9.85
CA ARG A 237 -14.30 -1.49 -11.09
C ARG A 237 -13.48 -2.10 -12.24
N ARG A 238 -12.16 -1.88 -12.25
CA ARG A 238 -11.27 -2.46 -13.27
C ARG A 238 -11.11 -3.96 -13.09
N HIS A 239 -11.06 -4.43 -11.85
CA HIS A 239 -10.93 -5.84 -11.52
C HIS A 239 -12.28 -6.57 -11.57
N PHE A 240 -13.36 -5.89 -11.18
CA PHE A 240 -14.72 -6.46 -11.14
C PHE A 240 -15.63 -5.69 -12.08
N GLN A 241 -15.77 -6.20 -13.31
CA GLN A 241 -16.58 -5.57 -14.37
C GLN A 241 -18.06 -5.92 -14.25
N ASP A 242 -18.39 -7.06 -13.65
CA ASP A 242 -19.76 -7.45 -13.36
C ASP A 242 -20.37 -6.54 -12.28
N GLU A 243 -21.60 -6.08 -12.51
CA GLU A 243 -22.27 -5.15 -11.60
C GLU A 243 -22.58 -5.78 -10.24
N GLN A 244 -22.90 -7.08 -10.19
CA GLN A 244 -23.22 -7.74 -8.93
C GLN A 244 -21.95 -7.91 -8.10
N GLU A 245 -20.88 -8.43 -8.70
CA GLU A 245 -19.56 -8.56 -8.05
C GLU A 245 -19.04 -7.20 -7.57
N PHE A 246 -19.09 -6.17 -8.43
CA PHE A 246 -18.62 -4.83 -8.11
C PHE A 246 -19.34 -4.21 -6.90
N ASN A 247 -20.67 -4.37 -6.83
CA ASN A 247 -21.45 -3.80 -5.73
C ASN A 247 -21.20 -4.52 -4.41
N LEU A 248 -20.84 -5.81 -4.44
CA LEU A 248 -20.51 -6.59 -3.24
C LEU A 248 -19.12 -6.25 -2.72
N ILE A 249 -18.11 -6.28 -3.58
CA ILE A 249 -16.69 -6.13 -3.19
C ILE A 249 -16.33 -4.69 -2.80
N ARG A 250 -17.20 -3.72 -3.13
CA ARG A 250 -17.03 -2.32 -2.70
C ARG A 250 -17.19 -2.11 -1.20
N ARG A 251 -17.82 -3.06 -0.50
CA ARG A 251 -18.04 -3.01 0.95
C ARG A 251 -16.99 -3.86 1.63
N LYS A 252 -16.72 -3.58 2.92
CA LYS A 252 -15.81 -4.43 3.69
C LYS A 252 -16.38 -5.85 3.75
N GLY A 253 -15.55 -6.84 3.42
CA GLY A 253 -15.90 -8.25 3.55
C GLY A 253 -16.13 -8.67 5.01
N VAL A 254 -17.01 -9.65 5.21
CA VAL A 254 -17.25 -10.27 6.51
C VAL A 254 -16.43 -11.55 6.57
N PHE A 255 -15.34 -11.54 7.33
CA PHE A 255 -14.45 -12.68 7.45
C PHE A 255 -14.35 -13.16 8.92
N PRO A 256 -14.42 -14.47 9.20
CA PRO A 256 -14.42 -14.99 10.56
C PRO A 256 -12.98 -15.13 11.10
N ASP A 257 -12.29 -14.02 11.32
CA ASP A 257 -10.88 -13.98 11.80
C ASP A 257 -10.66 -14.89 13.01
N SER A 258 -11.56 -14.79 14.00
CA SER A 258 -11.49 -15.57 15.24
C SER A 258 -11.51 -17.09 15.02
N TYR A 259 -12.17 -17.55 13.96
CA TYR A 259 -12.27 -18.96 13.62
C TYR A 259 -10.98 -19.46 13.00
N VAL A 260 -10.28 -18.65 12.20
CA VAL A 260 -9.12 -19.07 11.42
C VAL A 260 -7.84 -19.04 12.27
N ASP A 261 -7.54 -20.15 12.92
CA ASP A 261 -6.33 -20.35 13.74
C ASP A 261 -5.28 -21.26 13.08
N SER A 262 -5.62 -21.89 11.95
CA SER A 262 -4.76 -22.86 11.27
C SER A 262 -4.99 -22.86 9.75
N PHE A 263 -4.00 -23.38 9.00
CA PHE A 263 -4.12 -23.51 7.55
C PHE A 263 -5.15 -24.56 7.12
N GLU A 264 -5.43 -25.55 7.97
CA GLU A 264 -6.45 -26.56 7.72
C GLU A 264 -7.85 -25.93 7.62
N LYS A 265 -8.13 -24.91 8.44
CA LYS A 265 -9.40 -24.18 8.38
C LYS A 265 -9.56 -23.39 7.08
N LEU A 266 -8.47 -22.85 6.53
CA LEU A 266 -8.48 -22.21 5.21
C LEU A 266 -8.77 -23.21 4.08
N ALA A 267 -8.51 -24.51 4.29
CA ALA A 267 -8.82 -25.56 3.33
C ALA A 267 -10.25 -26.11 3.45
N GLU A 268 -11.07 -25.58 4.35
CA GLU A 268 -12.48 -25.98 4.50
C GLU A 268 -13.31 -25.53 3.29
N TYR A 269 -14.22 -26.39 2.83
CA TYR A 269 -15.04 -26.18 1.64
C TYR A 269 -16.37 -25.47 1.91
N SER A 270 -16.51 -24.85 3.08
CA SER A 270 -17.74 -24.17 3.50
C SER A 270 -17.42 -23.04 4.46
N LEU A 271 -18.28 -22.00 4.47
CA LEU A 271 -18.25 -21.03 5.54
C LEU A 271 -18.52 -21.72 6.91
N PRO A 272 -17.80 -21.32 7.98
CA PRO A 272 -18.09 -21.81 9.31
C PRO A 272 -19.52 -21.40 9.70
N SER A 273 -20.18 -22.23 10.50
CA SER A 273 -21.51 -21.91 11.04
C SER A 273 -21.48 -20.58 11.80
N LYS A 274 -22.55 -19.78 11.70
CA LYS A 274 -22.69 -18.47 12.38
C LYS A 274 -22.23 -18.46 13.84
N GLU A 275 -22.54 -19.52 14.60
CA GLU A 275 -22.16 -19.68 16.01
C GLU A 275 -20.64 -19.67 16.25
N LYS A 276 -19.86 -20.11 15.27
CA LYS A 276 -18.38 -20.15 15.30
C LYS A 276 -17.75 -18.83 14.83
N CYS A 277 -18.53 -17.95 14.21
CA CYS A 277 -18.10 -16.62 13.81
C CYS A 277 -18.29 -15.62 14.96
N TYR A 278 -17.57 -15.84 16.06
CA TYR A 278 -17.62 -14.99 17.24
C TYR A 278 -16.48 -13.96 17.20
N ASN A 279 -16.81 -12.68 17.38
CA ASN A 279 -15.79 -11.64 17.49
C ASN A 279 -15.31 -11.54 18.95
N ASP A 280 -14.08 -11.99 19.21
CA ASP A 280 -13.49 -11.97 20.55
C ASP A 280 -13.28 -10.56 21.10
N LEU A 281 -13.11 -9.56 20.23
CA LEU A 281 -12.82 -8.19 20.61
C LEU A 281 -14.10 -7.42 20.99
N THR A 282 -15.22 -7.73 20.34
CA THR A 282 -16.52 -7.09 20.65
C THR A 282 -17.41 -7.95 21.55
N HIS A 283 -17.04 -9.22 21.77
CA HIS A 283 -17.86 -10.23 22.44
C HIS A 283 -19.26 -10.40 21.82
N GLU A 284 -19.34 -10.23 20.50
CA GLU A 284 -20.60 -10.31 19.75
C GLU A 284 -20.49 -11.39 18.68
N SER A 285 -21.56 -12.16 18.51
CA SER A 285 -21.76 -13.01 17.33
C SER A 285 -22.01 -12.12 16.11
N LEU A 286 -21.61 -12.58 14.92
CA LEU A 286 -21.99 -11.90 13.68
C LEU A 286 -23.51 -11.68 13.62
N PHE A 287 -23.93 -10.50 13.14
CA PHE A 287 -25.33 -10.23 12.85
C PHE A 287 -25.82 -11.16 11.73
N ASP A 288 -27.12 -11.48 11.70
CA ASP A 288 -27.69 -12.33 10.64
C ASP A 288 -27.42 -11.75 9.24
N GLU A 289 -27.53 -10.43 9.11
CA GLU A 289 -27.26 -9.71 7.86
C GLU A 289 -25.80 -9.89 7.37
N ASP A 290 -24.83 -9.88 8.29
CA ASP A 290 -23.41 -10.05 7.96
C ASP A 290 -23.13 -11.48 7.45
N TYR A 291 -23.75 -12.48 8.07
CA TYR A 291 -23.59 -13.88 7.67
C TYR A 291 -24.29 -14.19 6.33
N GLU A 292 -25.48 -13.62 6.11
CA GLU A 292 -26.16 -13.67 4.81
C GLU A 292 -25.32 -13.01 3.72
N GLN A 293 -24.71 -11.85 4.01
CA GLN A 293 -23.82 -11.17 3.09
C GLN A 293 -22.58 -12.02 2.76
N ALA A 294 -21.92 -12.61 3.76
CA ALA A 294 -20.79 -13.52 3.55
C ALA A 294 -21.17 -14.72 2.65
N THR A 295 -22.34 -15.31 2.92
CA THR A 295 -22.88 -16.42 2.13
C THR A 295 -23.17 -16.01 0.69
N ASN A 296 -23.70 -14.79 0.49
CA ASN A 296 -23.97 -14.26 -0.84
C ASN A 296 -22.66 -14.06 -1.64
N ILE A 297 -21.64 -13.46 -1.02
CA ILE A 297 -20.31 -13.28 -1.63
C ILE A 297 -19.71 -14.65 -1.97
N TRP A 298 -19.70 -15.59 -1.03
CA TRP A 298 -19.20 -16.96 -1.26
C TRP A 298 -19.81 -17.60 -2.52
N ASN A 299 -21.13 -17.49 -2.67
CA ASN A 299 -21.85 -18.10 -3.80
C ASN A 299 -21.61 -17.36 -5.12
N ILE A 300 -21.61 -16.03 -5.12
CA ILE A 300 -21.45 -15.22 -6.33
C ILE A 300 -20.03 -15.36 -6.88
N PHE A 301 -19.02 -15.29 -6.02
CA PHE A 301 -17.62 -15.47 -6.39
C PHE A 301 -17.22 -16.95 -6.54
N LYS A 302 -18.16 -17.88 -6.29
CA LYS A 302 -17.98 -19.33 -6.44
C LYS A 302 -16.77 -19.85 -5.64
N CYS A 303 -16.59 -19.34 -4.44
CA CYS A 303 -15.53 -19.76 -3.54
C CYS A 303 -15.66 -21.26 -3.25
N SER A 304 -14.57 -22.00 -3.46
CA SER A 304 -14.50 -23.42 -3.15
C SER A 304 -13.92 -23.66 -1.76
N THR A 305 -13.08 -22.75 -1.26
CA THR A 305 -12.44 -22.87 0.06
C THR A 305 -12.49 -21.58 0.86
N LEU A 306 -12.39 -21.67 2.19
CA LEU A 306 -12.32 -20.51 3.06
C LEU A 306 -11.10 -19.62 2.75
N GLY A 307 -10.01 -20.23 2.29
CA GLY A 307 -8.87 -19.51 1.76
C GLY A 307 -9.24 -18.66 0.53
N GLU A 308 -9.91 -19.23 -0.48
CA GLU A 308 -10.32 -18.46 -1.66
C GLU A 308 -11.24 -17.30 -1.29
N TYR A 309 -12.12 -17.49 -0.30
CA TYR A 309 -12.95 -16.42 0.24
C TYR A 309 -12.12 -15.33 0.95
N ALA A 310 -11.04 -15.71 1.64
CA ALA A 310 -10.12 -14.77 2.27
C ALA A 310 -9.25 -13.98 1.26
N ASP A 311 -9.05 -14.51 0.05
CA ASP A 311 -8.23 -13.86 -0.98
C ASP A 311 -8.99 -12.75 -1.73
N LEU A 312 -10.32 -12.69 -1.61
CA LEU A 312 -11.20 -11.68 -2.24
C LEU A 312 -11.07 -10.30 -1.57
#